data_AF-A0A2R7K5F1-F1
#
_entry.id   AF-A0A2R7K5F1-F1
#
_cell.length_a   1.000
_cell.length_b   1.000
_cell.length_c   1.000
_cell.angle_alpha   90.00
_cell.angle_beta   90.00
_cell.angle_gamma   90.00
#
_symmetry.space_group_name_H-M   'P 1'
#
loop_
_entity.id
_entity.type
_entity.pdbx_description
1 polymer ?
#
loop_
_entity_poly.entity_id
_entity_poly.type
_entity_poly.pdbx_seq_one_letter_code
_entity_poly.pdbx_strand_id
1 'polypeptide(L)' 'MQQKDTLLSTDLQRFIDKFEPSKFKTLTRGIEVRGTNNLHQSIAGAKELIERLKLNLSVHHTAEMALYGSFEVLSRQAP' A
#
# COMPACT_ATOMS: atom_id res chain seq x y z
N MET A 1 -22.20 16.20 -5.75
CA MET A 1 -21.66 14.83 -5.88
C MET A 1 -20.16 14.92 -5.63
N GLN A 2 -19.67 14.42 -4.49
CA GLN A 2 -18.24 14.49 -4.16
C GLN A 2 -17.52 13.32 -4.83
N GLN A 3 -17.10 13.52 -6.07
CA GLN A 3 -16.13 12.64 -6.73
C GLN A 3 -14.77 12.89 -6.06
N LYS A 4 -14.54 12.26 -4.90
CA LYS A 4 -13.17 12.07 -4.38
C LYS A 4 -12.55 10.94 -5.19
N ASP A 5 -12.35 11.19 -6.48
CA ASP A 5 -11.31 10.54 -7.25
C ASP A 5 -10.01 10.92 -6.56
N THR A 6 -9.67 10.12 -5.55
CA THR A 6 -8.36 10.17 -4.94
C THR A 6 -7.45 9.79 -6.09
N LEU A 7 -6.82 10.79 -6.72
CA LEU A 7 -5.83 10.61 -7.77
C LEU A 7 -4.74 9.72 -7.18
N LEU A 8 -4.93 8.40 -7.26
CA LEU A 8 -3.92 7.44 -6.89
C LEU A 8 -2.72 7.83 -7.73
N SER A 9 -1.60 8.15 -7.07
CA SER A 9 -0.38 8.49 -7.81
C SER A 9 -0.05 7.36 -8.78
N THR A 10 0.55 7.70 -9.91
CA THR A 10 0.96 6.72 -10.92
C THR A 10 1.78 5.58 -10.30
N ASP A 11 2.60 5.90 -9.30
CA ASP A 11 3.37 4.93 -8.53
C ASP A 11 2.48 3.94 -7.76
N LEU A 12 1.41 4.43 -7.11
CA LEU A 12 0.48 3.59 -6.35
C LEU A 12 -0.33 2.67 -7.27
N GLN A 13 -0.74 3.17 -8.44
CA GLN A 13 -1.39 2.32 -9.46
C GLN A 13 -0.45 1.22 -9.96
N ARG A 14 0.81 1.56 -10.26
CA ARG A 14 1.83 0.56 -10.65
C ARG A 14 2.10 -0.46 -9.54
N PHE A 15 2.10 -0.02 -8.30
CA PHE A 15 2.22 -0.93 -7.16
C PHE A 15 1.06 -1.91 -7.12
N ILE A 16 -0.19 -1.44 -7.21
CA ILE A 16 -1.37 -2.31 -7.16
C ILE A 16 -1.36 -3.32 -8.32
N ASP A 17 -1.03 -2.87 -9.53
CA ASP A 17 -0.93 -3.71 -10.74
C ASP A 17 0.10 -4.83 -10.61
N LYS A 18 1.20 -4.60 -9.89
CA LYS A 18 2.30 -5.56 -9.78
C LYS A 18 2.29 -6.37 -8.48
N PHE A 19 1.73 -5.79 -7.42
CA PHE A 19 1.60 -6.43 -6.12
C PHE A 19 0.34 -7.30 -6.04
N GLU A 20 -0.68 -6.97 -6.84
CA GLU A 20 -1.97 -7.66 -6.94
C GLU A 20 -2.58 -8.02 -5.57
N PRO A 21 -2.77 -7.03 -4.66
CA PRO A 21 -3.30 -7.31 -3.33
C PRO A 21 -4.73 -7.85 -3.42
N SER A 22 -4.99 -9.01 -2.80
CA SER A 22 -6.31 -9.66 -2.86
C SER A 22 -7.42 -8.83 -2.22
N LYS A 23 -7.10 -8.07 -1.17
CA LYS A 23 -8.02 -7.13 -0.52
C LYS A 23 -7.25 -5.88 -0.11
N PHE A 24 -7.72 -4.72 -0.55
CA PHE A 24 -7.19 -3.45 -0.11
C PHE A 24 -8.29 -2.40 0.01
N LYS A 25 -8.03 -1.37 0.82
CA LYS A 25 -8.86 -0.20 0.98
C LYS A 25 -8.09 1.02 0.47
N THR A 26 -8.72 1.82 -0.38
CA THR A 26 -8.15 3.09 -0.82
C THR A 26 -8.15 4.11 0.32
N LEU A 27 -7.03 4.80 0.51
CA LEU A 27 -6.85 5.88 1.47
C LEU A 27 -6.55 7.18 0.73
N THR A 28 -6.74 8.32 1.38
CA THR A 28 -6.45 9.65 0.78
C THR A 28 -5.02 9.79 0.25
N ARG A 29 -4.05 9.09 0.87
CA ARG A 29 -2.61 9.18 0.53
C ARG A 29 -2.01 7.83 0.11
N GLY A 30 -2.82 6.81 -0.19
CA GLY A 30 -2.31 5.45 -0.31
C GLY A 30 -3.37 4.38 -0.39
N ILE A 31 -2.97 3.15 -0.04
CA ILE A 31 -3.88 2.03 0.19
C ILE A 31 -3.54 1.33 1.50
N GLU A 32 -4.52 0.65 2.07
CA GLU A 32 -4.34 -0.30 3.16
C GLU A 32 -4.59 -1.71 2.62
N VAL A 33 -3.56 -2.54 2.61
CA VAL A 33 -3.67 -3.97 2.27
C VAL A 33 -4.17 -4.71 3.51
N ARG A 34 -5.23 -5.52 3.35
CA ARG A 34 -5.95 -6.17 4.45
C ARG A 34 -6.07 -7.67 4.23
N GLY A 35 -6.25 -8.40 5.32
CA GLY A 35 -6.52 -9.84 5.27
C GLY A 35 -5.31 -10.66 4.80
N THR A 36 -4.12 -10.21 5.20
CA THR A 36 -2.86 -10.81 4.82
C THR A 36 -2.52 -11.94 5.78
N ASN A 37 -2.60 -13.20 5.34
CA ASN A 37 -2.24 -14.35 6.19
C ASN A 37 -0.76 -14.33 6.60
N ASN A 38 0.13 -13.93 5.68
CA ASN A 38 1.57 -13.85 5.92
C ASN A 38 2.04 -12.40 5.87
N LEU A 39 1.61 -11.61 6.86
CA LEU A 39 1.88 -10.17 6.92
C LEU A 39 3.36 -9.82 6.70
N HIS A 40 4.27 -10.50 7.38
CA HIS A 40 5.71 -10.25 7.23
C HIS A 40 6.21 -10.49 5.80
N GLN A 41 5.73 -11.55 5.14
CA GLN A 41 6.11 -11.83 3.75
C GLN A 41 5.54 -10.79 2.79
N SER A 42 4.27 -10.39 2.98
CA SER A 42 3.66 -9.37 2.13
C SER A 42 4.25 -7.99 2.34
N ILE A 43 4.63 -7.62 3.56
CA ILE A 43 5.38 -6.38 3.83
C ILE A 43 6.75 -6.44 3.14
N ALA A 44 7.47 -7.55 3.26
CA ALA A 44 8.76 -7.73 2.60
C ALA A 44 8.63 -7.64 1.08
N GLY A 45 7.66 -8.34 0.50
CA GLY A 45 7.37 -8.30 -0.94
C GLY A 45 6.93 -6.92 -1.41
N ALA A 46 6.13 -6.19 -0.62
CA ALA A 46 5.73 -4.83 -0.94
C ALA A 46 6.95 -3.88 -0.94
N LYS A 47 7.82 -3.97 0.07
CA LYS A 47 9.06 -3.19 0.13
C LYS A 47 9.98 -3.50 -1.03
N GLU A 48 10.23 -4.78 -1.30
CA GLU A 48 11.07 -5.22 -2.42
C GLU A 48 10.51 -4.71 -3.75
N LEU A 49 9.20 -4.84 -3.97
CA LEU A 49 8.56 -4.37 -5.19
C LEU A 49 8.71 -2.85 -5.39
N ILE A 50 8.51 -2.08 -4.33
CA ILE A 50 8.70 -0.62 -4.34
C ILE A 50 10.14 -0.26 -4.69
N GLU A 51 11.13 -0.93 -4.11
CA GLU A 51 12.54 -0.71 -4.40
C GLU A 51 12.90 -1.12 -5.84
N ARG A 52 12.41 -2.29 -6.28
CA ARG A 52 12.69 -2.84 -7.62
C ARG A 52 12.10 -1.97 -8.73
N LEU A 53 10.93 -1.40 -8.49
CA LEU A 53 10.24 -0.50 -9.42
C LEU A 53 10.59 0.99 -9.19
N LYS A 54 11.41 1.30 -8.17
CA LYS A 54 11.79 2.66 -7.75
C LYS A 54 10.59 3.58 -7.53
N LEU A 55 9.54 3.06 -6.92
CA LEU A 55 8.31 3.80 -6.66
C LEU A 55 8.47 4.75 -5.47
N ASN A 56 7.84 5.93 -5.51
CA ASN A 56 7.84 6.86 -4.38
C ASN A 56 6.78 6.49 -3.34
N LEU A 57 6.83 5.26 -2.85
CA LEU A 57 5.91 4.70 -1.86
C LEU A 57 6.68 4.28 -0.60
N SER A 58 5.97 4.24 0.52
CA SER A 58 6.47 3.74 1.80
C SER A 58 5.47 2.74 2.37
N VAL A 59 6.00 1.64 2.92
CA VAL A 59 5.19 0.66 3.65
C VAL A 59 5.17 1.03 5.13
N HIS A 60 3.96 1.20 5.68
CA HIS A 60 3.71 1.47 7.09
C HIS A 60 2.91 0.31 7.69
N HIS A 61 3.23 -0.04 8.93
CA HIS A 61 2.45 -1.00 9.71
C HIS A 61 2.57 -0.63 11.18
N THR A 62 1.47 -0.73 11.92
CA THR A 62 1.45 -0.57 13.38
C THR A 62 1.19 -1.92 14.04
N ALA A 63 1.43 -2.02 15.36
CA ALA A 63 1.12 -3.23 16.12
C ALA A 63 -0.36 -3.60 15.99
N GLU A 64 -1.27 -2.62 16.03
CA GLU A 64 -2.70 -2.85 15.85
C GLU A 64 -3.05 -3.39 14.46
N MET A 65 -2.47 -2.84 13.40
CA MET A 65 -2.67 -3.36 12.04
C MET A 65 -2.11 -4.78 11.91
N ALA A 66 -0.99 -5.07 12.58
CA ALA A 66 -0.40 -6.39 12.57
C ALA A 66 -1.29 -7.45 13.22
N LEU A 67 -2.02 -7.10 14.29
CA LEU A 67 -2.99 -8.00 14.94
C LEU A 67 -4.09 -8.48 13.98
N TYR A 68 -4.48 -7.64 13.01
CA TYR A 68 -5.50 -7.96 12.02
C TYR A 68 -4.92 -8.23 10.62
N GLY A 69 -3.61 -8.49 10.51
CA GLY A 69 -2.96 -8.87 9.26
C GLY A 69 -3.02 -7.80 8.17
N SER A 70 -2.85 -6.53 8.53
CA SER A 70 -2.96 -5.39 7.61
C SER A 70 -1.71 -4.51 7.62
N PHE A 71 -1.47 -3.79 6.54
CA PHE A 71 -0.43 -2.78 6.41
C PHE A 71 -0.82 -1.72 5.38
N GLU A 72 -0.18 -0.57 5.44
CA GLU A 72 -0.43 0.55 4.54
C GLU A 72 0.71 0.75 3.56
N VAL A 73 0.36 1.17 2.34
CA VAL A 73 1.29 1.64 1.33
C VAL A 73 0.90 3.06 0.98
N LEU A 74 1.72 3.99 1.44
CA LEU A 74 1.46 5.43 1.35
C LEU A 74 2.41 6.05 0.33
N SER A 75 1.92 7.02 -0.44
CA SER A 75 2.80 7.86 -1.24
C SER A 75 3.72 8.66 -0.33
N ARG A 76 5.02 8.66 -0.62
CA ARG A 76 5.97 9.63 -0.05
C ARG A 76 5.66 10.99 -0.65
N GLN A 77 4.59 11.63 -0.19
CA GLN A 77 4.44 13.06 -0.42
C GLN A 77 5.54 13.74 0.40
N ALA A 78 6.47 14.37 -0.31
CA ALA A 78 7.28 15.42 0.29
C ALA A 78 6.33 16.49 0.88
N PRO A 79 6.67 17.07 2.05
CA PRO A 79 5.92 18.18 2.62
C PRO A 79 5.78 19.35 1.65
#